data_AF-A0A0F8WSX6-F1
#
_entry.id   AF-A0A0F8WSX6-F1
#
_cell.length_a   1.000
_cell.length_b   1.000
_cell.length_c   1.000
_cell.angle_alpha   90.00
_cell.angle_beta   90.00
_cell.angle_gamma   90.00
#
_symmetry.space_group_name_H-M   'P 1'
#
loop_
_entity.id
_entity.type
_entity.pdbx_description
1 polymer ?
#
loop_
_entity_poly.entity_id
_entity_poly.type
_entity_poly.pdbx_seq_one_letter_code
_entity_poly.pdbx_strand_id
1 'polypeptide(L)'
;MINKTKKILSLLREKPVARIIAIALVLLIVGAIALRPGDVDSEEMATFEAKRGPLTISVTESGTIMAREQVILKSEVEGMTTILWLIDEGVVVKKGDLLVELDASRLEDEQIDQEIAVQNMEAAFVGARENLAVTENQAQSDIDIAELTLDFAKQDLRKYVEGEYPNQLKEAQANITLAEEELTLAKDKWDWSKKLFEDKYVSQTELQADELSYKQKALNVDLAKNSLGLLVDFTNKRQMAMLESDVKQAVMSLERTNRKAKADIV
;
A
#
# COMPACT_ATOMS: atom_id res chain seq x y z
N MET A 1 -138.38 -18.92 -16.79
CA MET A 1 -139.22 -18.22 -17.80
C MET A 1 -139.17 -19.05 -19.08
N ILE A 2 -140.04 -20.04 -19.29
CA ILE A 2 -141.40 -19.91 -19.85
C ILE A 2 -141.39 -19.04 -21.12
N ASN A 3 -141.23 -19.64 -22.31
CA ASN A 3 -142.20 -19.44 -23.40
C ASN A 3 -141.96 -20.35 -24.62
N LYS A 4 -142.98 -21.17 -24.92
CA LYS A 4 -143.36 -21.67 -26.24
C LYS A 4 -142.39 -22.60 -26.99
N THR A 5 -142.36 -23.86 -26.57
CA THR A 5 -142.50 -24.96 -27.55
C THR A 5 -143.99 -25.25 -27.79
N LYS A 6 -144.34 -25.58 -29.06
CA LYS A 6 -145.60 -26.20 -29.56
C LYS A 6 -146.77 -25.29 -29.99
N LYS A 7 -146.85 -25.05 -31.31
CA LYS A 7 -148.10 -25.19 -32.11
C LYS A 7 -147.70 -25.42 -33.58
N ILE A 8 -147.14 -26.59 -33.90
CA ILE A 8 -147.92 -27.66 -34.54
C ILE A 8 -148.66 -27.09 -35.76
N LEU A 9 -147.97 -27.15 -36.89
CA LEU A 9 -148.57 -27.15 -38.22
C LEU A 9 -149.52 -28.36 -38.28
N SER A 10 -150.78 -28.10 -37.93
CA SER A 10 -152.02 -28.50 -38.61
C SER A 10 -151.96 -29.87 -39.32
N LEU A 11 -152.68 -30.90 -38.89
CA LEU A 11 -154.13 -31.05 -39.09
C LEU A 11 -154.60 -32.39 -38.49
N LEU A 12 -155.92 -32.52 -38.36
CA LEU A 12 -156.68 -33.71 -37.97
C LEU A 12 -156.71 -34.08 -36.48
N ARG A 13 -157.77 -33.51 -35.89
CA ARG A 13 -158.60 -34.07 -34.82
C ARG A 13 -158.51 -35.60 -34.71
N GLU A 14 -158.39 -36.00 -33.45
CA GLU A 14 -158.94 -37.23 -32.88
C GLU A 14 -158.20 -38.53 -33.25
N LYS A 15 -157.13 -38.82 -32.48
CA LYS A 15 -156.85 -40.13 -31.84
C LYS A 15 -155.58 -40.04 -30.97
N PRO A 16 -155.61 -40.40 -29.67
CA PRO A 16 -154.55 -40.10 -28.69
C PRO A 16 -153.24 -40.91 -28.86
N VAL A 17 -153.21 -41.90 -29.75
CA VAL A 17 -152.08 -42.84 -29.89
C VAL A 17 -150.97 -42.32 -30.82
N ALA A 18 -151.29 -41.45 -31.78
CA ALA A 18 -150.33 -40.94 -32.76
C ALA A 18 -149.31 -39.93 -32.19
N ARG A 19 -149.61 -39.27 -31.06
CA ARG A 19 -148.72 -38.28 -30.43
C ARG A 19 -147.50 -38.91 -29.76
N ILE A 20 -147.63 -40.15 -29.26
CA ILE A 20 -146.52 -40.82 -28.57
C ILE A 20 -145.48 -41.28 -29.60
N ILE A 21 -145.92 -41.73 -30.77
CA ILE A 21 -145.05 -42.15 -31.88
C ILE A 21 -144.28 -40.95 -32.47
N ALA A 22 -144.93 -39.78 -32.60
CA ALA A 22 -144.26 -38.57 -33.09
C ALA A 22 -143.17 -38.04 -32.14
N ILE A 23 -143.34 -38.18 -30.81
CA ILE A 23 -142.33 -37.75 -29.84
C ILE A 23 -141.12 -38.70 -29.84
N ALA A 24 -141.34 -40.01 -30.02
CA ALA A 24 -140.25 -40.97 -30.16
C ALA A 24 -139.43 -40.72 -31.45
N LEU A 25 -140.09 -40.34 -32.56
CA LEU A 25 -139.40 -40.06 -33.82
C LEU A 25 -138.54 -38.77 -33.76
N VAL A 26 -138.97 -37.75 -33.00
CA VAL A 26 -138.22 -36.50 -32.81
C VAL A 26 -136.99 -36.67 -31.91
N LEU A 27 -136.98 -37.64 -30.98
CA LEU A 27 -135.81 -37.94 -30.15
C LEU A 27 -134.76 -38.79 -30.88
N LEU A 28 -135.19 -39.64 -31.82
CA LEU A 28 -134.31 -40.50 -32.62
C LEU A 28 -133.64 -39.71 -33.75
N ILE A 29 -134.35 -38.72 -34.27
CA ILE A 29 -133.77 -37.65 -35.08
C ILE A 29 -132.82 -36.86 -34.18
N VAL A 30 -131.54 -36.87 -34.57
CA VAL A 30 -130.70 -35.69 -34.37
C VAL A 30 -130.07 -35.53 -32.96
N GLY A 31 -130.24 -36.56 -32.14
CA GLY A 31 -129.04 -37.25 -31.61
C GLY A 31 -128.00 -37.59 -32.71
N ALA A 32 -128.39 -37.62 -33.99
CA ALA A 32 -127.52 -37.58 -35.16
C ALA A 32 -126.76 -36.24 -35.42
N ILE A 33 -127.08 -35.11 -34.76
CA ILE A 33 -126.21 -33.91 -34.73
C ILE A 33 -125.09 -34.06 -33.69
N ALA A 34 -125.17 -35.04 -32.79
CA ALA A 34 -124.08 -35.37 -31.86
C ALA A 34 -122.90 -36.13 -32.52
N LEU A 35 -122.86 -36.26 -33.85
CA LEU A 35 -121.71 -36.83 -34.57
C LEU A 35 -121.34 -35.97 -35.79
N ARG A 36 -120.66 -34.85 -35.56
CA ARG A 36 -119.68 -34.31 -36.52
C ARG A 36 -118.44 -33.83 -35.76
N PRO A 37 -117.25 -34.38 -36.07
CA PRO A 37 -115.99 -34.01 -35.42
C PRO A 37 -115.56 -32.63 -35.94
N GLY A 38 -115.21 -31.73 -35.03
CA GLY A 38 -114.84 -30.35 -35.33
C GLY A 38 -113.66 -29.91 -34.48
N ASP A 39 -112.51 -29.83 -35.16
CA ASP A 39 -111.24 -29.17 -34.82
C ASP A 39 -111.37 -27.75 -34.26
N VAL A 40 -110.33 -27.35 -33.51
CA VAL A 40 -109.68 -26.02 -33.33
C VAL A 40 -109.34 -25.74 -31.85
N ASP A 41 -108.20 -25.17 -31.44
CA ASP A 41 -106.97 -24.72 -32.09
C ASP A 41 -105.93 -24.54 -30.96
N SER A 42 -104.69 -24.98 -31.16
CA SER A 42 -103.55 -24.71 -30.28
C SER A 42 -102.77 -23.52 -30.79
N GLU A 43 -102.54 -22.53 -29.93
CA GLU A 43 -101.78 -21.30 -30.22
C GLU A 43 -100.42 -21.61 -30.89
N GLU A 44 -100.21 -21.03 -32.08
CA GLU A 44 -98.97 -21.11 -32.84
C GLU A 44 -97.82 -20.43 -32.09
N MET A 45 -96.84 -21.22 -31.64
CA MET A 45 -95.50 -20.71 -31.31
C MET A 45 -94.69 -20.56 -32.60
N ALA A 46 -94.08 -19.41 -32.84
CA ALA A 46 -93.20 -19.19 -33.98
C ALA A 46 -92.00 -20.14 -33.95
N THR A 47 -92.00 -21.16 -34.82
CA THR A 47 -90.87 -22.08 -34.99
C THR A 47 -90.11 -21.80 -36.29
N PHE A 48 -88.77 -21.75 -36.22
CA PHE A 48 -87.86 -21.54 -37.35
C PHE A 48 -87.23 -22.88 -37.79
N GLU A 49 -86.98 -23.06 -39.10
CA GLU A 49 -86.39 -24.28 -39.67
C GLU A 49 -84.89 -24.41 -39.34
N ALA A 50 -84.48 -25.50 -38.69
CA ALA A 50 -83.10 -25.73 -38.24
C ALA A 50 -82.19 -26.26 -39.37
N LYS A 51 -81.13 -25.52 -39.72
CA LYS A 51 -80.11 -25.95 -40.70
C LYS A 51 -78.92 -26.62 -40.00
N ARG A 52 -78.58 -27.85 -40.41
CA ARG A 52 -77.35 -28.53 -39.97
C ARG A 52 -76.14 -28.02 -40.75
N GLY A 53 -75.24 -27.34 -40.07
CA GLY A 53 -73.87 -27.04 -40.51
C GLY A 53 -72.88 -27.35 -39.37
N PRO A 54 -71.56 -27.42 -39.64
CA PRO A 54 -70.58 -27.59 -38.56
C PRO A 54 -70.68 -26.41 -37.59
N LEU A 55 -71.12 -26.69 -36.37
CA LEU A 55 -71.15 -25.71 -35.28
C LEU A 55 -69.71 -25.55 -34.78
N THR A 56 -69.00 -24.52 -35.25
CA THR A 56 -67.70 -24.17 -34.70
C THR A 56 -67.91 -23.55 -33.32
N ILE A 57 -67.78 -24.37 -32.27
CA ILE A 57 -67.80 -23.91 -30.88
C ILE A 57 -66.44 -23.25 -30.61
N SER A 58 -66.31 -21.94 -30.85
CA SER A 58 -65.12 -21.21 -30.40
C SER A 58 -65.28 -20.88 -28.92
N VAL A 59 -64.57 -21.60 -28.06
CA VAL A 59 -64.37 -21.19 -26.67
C VAL A 59 -63.12 -20.32 -26.65
N THR A 60 -63.30 -19.03 -26.44
CA THR A 60 -62.18 -18.11 -26.20
C THR A 60 -61.71 -18.33 -24.76
N GLU A 61 -60.71 -19.19 -24.57
CA GLU A 61 -60.03 -19.29 -23.29
C GLU A 61 -58.97 -18.20 -23.18
N SER A 62 -59.18 -17.29 -22.25
CA SER A 62 -58.20 -16.27 -21.90
C SER A 62 -57.11 -16.91 -21.06
N GLY A 63 -56.00 -17.29 -21.69
CA GLY A 63 -54.80 -17.77 -21.01
C GLY A 63 -53.69 -16.72 -21.02
N THR A 64 -53.00 -16.55 -19.89
CA THR A 64 -51.76 -15.75 -19.82
C THR A 64 -50.57 -16.69 -19.99
N ILE A 65 -49.68 -16.39 -20.95
CA ILE A 65 -48.43 -17.13 -21.10
C ILE A 65 -47.47 -16.67 -20.00
N MET A 66 -46.98 -17.61 -19.21
CA MET A 66 -45.94 -17.36 -18.19
C MET A 66 -44.72 -18.24 -18.47
N ALA A 67 -43.52 -17.69 -18.22
CA ALA A 67 -42.29 -18.43 -18.36
C ALA A 67 -42.21 -19.54 -17.30
N ARG A 68 -41.86 -20.78 -17.71
CA ARG A 68 -41.65 -21.90 -16.78
C ARG A 68 -40.39 -21.71 -15.94
N GLU A 69 -39.34 -21.17 -16.56
CA GLU A 69 -38.03 -20.94 -15.95
C GLU A 69 -37.63 -19.50 -16.22
N GLN A 70 -37.26 -18.78 -15.17
CA GLN A 70 -36.82 -17.39 -15.23
C GLN A 70 -35.48 -17.27 -14.50
N VAL A 71 -34.53 -16.60 -15.13
CA VAL A 71 -33.26 -16.21 -14.52
C VAL A 71 -33.29 -14.70 -14.30
N ILE A 72 -33.10 -14.28 -13.05
CA ILE A 72 -32.99 -12.85 -12.70
C ILE A 72 -31.51 -12.50 -12.72
N LEU A 73 -31.11 -11.65 -13.66
CA LEU A 73 -29.78 -11.06 -13.68
C LEU A 73 -29.72 -9.92 -12.68
N LYS A 74 -28.70 -9.93 -11.82
CA LYS A 74 -28.43 -8.88 -10.84
C LYS A 74 -27.07 -8.28 -11.16
N SER A 75 -26.91 -6.98 -10.92
CA SER A 75 -25.59 -6.35 -10.97
C SER A 75 -24.72 -6.91 -9.84
N GLU A 76 -23.49 -7.30 -10.18
CA GLU A 76 -22.45 -7.70 -9.21
C GLU A 76 -21.54 -6.53 -8.83
N VAL A 77 -21.68 -5.38 -9.51
CA VAL A 77 -20.89 -4.18 -9.23
C VAL A 77 -21.35 -3.56 -7.91
N GLU A 78 -20.39 -3.29 -7.02
CA GLU A 78 -20.65 -2.63 -5.76
C GLU A 78 -20.94 -1.13 -5.97
N GLY A 79 -22.07 -0.67 -5.43
CA GLY A 79 -22.51 0.72 -5.51
C GLY A 79 -23.62 0.98 -6.53
N MET A 80 -23.91 2.25 -6.78
CA MET A 80 -24.84 2.70 -7.81
C MET A 80 -24.09 2.90 -9.12
N THR A 81 -24.49 2.22 -10.19
CA THR A 81 -23.97 2.41 -11.55
C THR A 81 -25.13 2.68 -12.50
N THR A 82 -24.87 3.46 -13.55
CA THR A 82 -25.84 3.82 -14.57
C THR A 82 -25.81 2.79 -15.69
N ILE A 83 -26.97 2.42 -16.22
CA ILE A 83 -27.06 1.59 -17.42
C ILE A 83 -26.82 2.49 -18.63
N LEU A 84 -25.72 2.27 -19.35
CA LEU A 84 -25.40 2.97 -20.59
C LEU A 84 -26.23 2.42 -21.75
N TRP A 85 -26.42 1.10 -21.77
CA TRP A 85 -27.17 0.42 -22.80
C TRP A 85 -27.93 -0.79 -22.25
N LEU A 86 -29.16 -0.96 -22.72
CA LEU A 86 -30.04 -2.07 -22.40
C LEU A 86 -30.59 -2.61 -23.72
N ILE A 87 -30.62 -3.93 -23.87
CA ILE A 87 -31.20 -4.58 -25.04
C ILE A 87 -32.72 -4.34 -25.13
N ASP A 88 -33.24 -4.20 -26.36
CA ASP A 88 -34.67 -4.03 -26.62
C ASP A 88 -35.49 -5.25 -26.14
N GLU A 89 -36.72 -4.97 -25.69
CA GLU A 89 -37.62 -6.02 -25.20
C GLU A 89 -38.07 -6.95 -26.34
N GLY A 90 -38.14 -8.26 -26.04
CA GLY A 90 -38.61 -9.28 -26.99
C GLY A 90 -37.55 -9.83 -27.94
N VAL A 91 -36.28 -9.43 -27.79
CA VAL A 91 -35.16 -9.96 -28.59
C VAL A 91 -34.74 -11.34 -28.09
N VAL A 92 -34.55 -12.28 -29.02
CA VAL A 92 -34.02 -13.62 -28.72
C VAL A 92 -32.50 -13.54 -28.65
N VAL A 93 -31.94 -13.81 -27.47
CA VAL A 93 -30.49 -13.74 -27.20
C VAL A 93 -29.87 -15.13 -27.03
N LYS A 94 -28.58 -15.23 -27.33
CA LYS A 94 -27.74 -16.41 -27.10
C LYS A 94 -26.85 -16.21 -25.88
N LYS A 95 -26.29 -17.31 -25.38
CA LYS A 95 -25.34 -17.26 -24.27
C LYS A 95 -24.08 -16.47 -24.69
N GLY A 96 -23.78 -15.42 -23.94
CA GLY A 96 -22.64 -14.53 -24.19
C GLY A 96 -22.99 -13.23 -24.90
N ASP A 97 -24.24 -13.04 -25.30
CA ASP A 97 -24.69 -11.78 -25.88
C ASP A 97 -24.73 -10.69 -24.79
N LEU A 98 -24.34 -9.47 -25.14
CA LEU A 98 -24.44 -8.31 -24.26
C LEU A 98 -25.91 -7.99 -24.01
N LEU A 99 -26.31 -7.97 -22.75
CA LEU A 99 -27.69 -7.66 -22.34
C LEU A 99 -27.79 -6.27 -21.72
N VAL A 100 -26.76 -5.87 -20.97
CA VAL A 100 -26.68 -4.61 -20.24
C VAL A 100 -25.23 -4.14 -20.26
N GLU A 101 -25.01 -2.87 -20.57
CA GLU A 101 -23.72 -2.19 -20.38
C GLU A 101 -23.85 -1.21 -19.22
N LEU A 102 -22.98 -1.34 -18.23
CA LEU A 102 -22.95 -0.50 -17.04
C LEU A 102 -21.79 0.49 -17.14
N ASP A 103 -21.97 1.71 -16.63
CA ASP A 103 -20.91 2.71 -16.56
C ASP A 103 -19.83 2.26 -15.55
N ALA A 104 -18.62 2.03 -16.08
CA ALA A 104 -17.44 1.61 -15.34
C ALA A 104 -16.46 2.75 -15.07
N SER A 105 -16.73 3.98 -15.53
CA SER A 105 -15.77 5.10 -15.47
C SER A 105 -15.23 5.34 -14.05
N ARG A 106 -16.09 5.26 -13.03
CA ARG A 106 -15.66 5.39 -11.62
C ARG A 106 -14.67 4.30 -11.18
N LEU A 107 -14.89 3.06 -11.62
CA LEU A 107 -14.02 1.94 -11.27
C LEU A 107 -12.68 2.02 -12.00
N GLU A 108 -12.69 2.52 -13.25
CA GLU A 108 -11.47 2.81 -14.00
C GLU A 108 -10.67 3.93 -13.34
N ASP A 109 -11.33 5.01 -12.92
CA ASP A 109 -10.69 6.09 -12.16
C ASP A 109 -10.11 5.58 -10.83
N GLU A 110 -10.87 4.78 -10.06
CA GLU A 110 -10.39 4.16 -8.82
C GLU A 110 -9.21 3.21 -9.05
N GLN A 111 -9.21 2.46 -10.16
CA GLN A 111 -8.10 1.61 -10.55
C GLN A 111 -6.85 2.45 -10.86
N ILE A 112 -7.00 3.54 -11.61
CA ILE A 112 -5.89 4.45 -11.94
C ILE A 112 -5.34 5.09 -10.67
N ASP A 113 -6.20 5.59 -9.78
CA ASP A 113 -5.78 6.18 -8.51
C ASP A 113 -5.03 5.17 -7.63
N GLN A 114 -5.51 3.92 -7.57
CA GLN A 114 -4.84 2.85 -6.83
C GLN A 114 -3.49 2.46 -7.46
N GLU A 115 -3.39 2.44 -8.80
CA GLU A 115 -2.14 2.20 -9.51
C GLU A 115 -1.12 3.31 -9.22
N ILE A 116 -1.55 4.57 -9.28
CA ILE A 116 -0.71 5.73 -8.91
C ILE A 116 -0.26 5.61 -7.45
N ALA A 117 -1.15 5.24 -6.53
CA ALA A 117 -0.81 5.06 -5.12
C ALA A 117 0.26 3.96 -4.93
N VAL A 118 0.11 2.82 -5.61
CA VAL A 118 1.10 1.72 -5.57
C VAL A 118 2.44 2.18 -6.14
N GLN A 119 2.44 2.85 -7.30
CA GLN A 119 3.67 3.37 -7.92
C GLN A 119 4.39 4.36 -7.00
N ASN A 120 3.66 5.26 -6.34
CA ASN A 120 4.23 6.19 -5.37
C ASN A 120 4.79 5.48 -4.13
N MET A 121 4.08 4.47 -3.60
CA MET A 121 4.57 3.68 -2.47
C MET A 121 5.80 2.84 -2.84
N GLU A 122 5.85 2.28 -4.05
CA GLU A 122 7.00 1.55 -4.54
C GLU A 122 8.21 2.46 -4.74
N ALA A 123 8.02 3.65 -5.32
CA ALA A 123 9.06 4.66 -5.42
C ALA A 123 9.58 5.09 -4.04
N ALA A 124 8.68 5.30 -3.07
CA ALA A 124 9.06 5.64 -1.69
C ALA A 124 9.82 4.49 -1.00
N PHE A 125 9.40 3.24 -1.21
CA PHE A 125 10.09 2.06 -0.68
C PHE A 125 11.48 1.90 -1.27
N VAL A 126 11.63 2.02 -2.60
CA VAL A 126 12.93 1.98 -3.27
C VAL A 126 13.81 3.11 -2.74
N GLY A 127 13.29 4.35 -2.67
CA GLY A 127 14.03 5.49 -2.11
C GLY A 127 14.51 5.25 -0.68
N ALA A 128 13.64 4.73 0.19
CA ALA A 128 14.00 4.41 1.57
C ALA A 128 15.06 3.31 1.66
N ARG A 129 14.97 2.27 0.81
CA ARG A 129 15.94 1.18 0.75
C ARG A 129 17.32 1.65 0.28
N GLU A 130 17.37 2.43 -0.80
CA GLU A 130 18.64 2.97 -1.29
C GLU A 130 19.25 3.95 -0.27
N ASN A 131 18.42 4.77 0.39
CA ASN A 131 18.89 5.65 1.46
C ASN A 131 19.47 4.87 2.63
N LEU A 132 18.84 3.77 3.07
CA LEU A 132 19.39 2.90 4.10
C LEU A 132 20.76 2.33 3.68
N ALA A 133 20.88 1.82 2.46
CA ALA A 133 22.15 1.30 1.96
C ALA A 133 23.25 2.37 1.88
N VAL A 134 22.91 3.61 1.51
CA VAL A 134 23.84 4.74 1.54
C VAL A 134 24.26 5.06 2.97
N THR A 135 23.32 5.12 3.91
CA THR A 135 23.59 5.39 5.33
C THR A 135 24.47 4.31 5.95
N GLU A 136 24.23 3.03 5.67
CA GLU A 136 25.06 1.93 6.13
C GLU A 136 26.50 2.03 5.61
N ASN A 137 26.66 2.26 4.31
CA ASN A 137 27.99 2.41 3.69
C ASN A 137 28.74 3.63 4.24
N GLN A 138 28.05 4.75 4.44
CA GLN A 138 28.65 5.95 5.02
C GLN A 138 29.04 5.72 6.48
N ALA A 139 28.16 5.09 7.27
CA ALA A 139 28.42 4.77 8.66
C ALA A 139 29.64 3.83 8.81
N GLN A 140 29.76 2.83 7.94
CA GLN A 140 30.94 1.95 7.92
C GLN A 140 32.20 2.73 7.54
N SER A 141 32.13 3.56 6.49
CA SER A 141 33.27 4.39 6.07
C SER A 141 33.75 5.33 7.18
N ASP A 142 32.81 5.94 7.92
CA ASP A 142 33.12 6.82 9.05
C ASP A 142 33.80 6.04 10.19
N ILE A 143 33.37 4.80 10.46
CA ILE A 143 34.03 3.91 11.45
C ILE A 143 35.46 3.59 11.00
N ASP A 144 35.64 3.18 9.74
CA ASP A 144 36.96 2.81 9.21
C ASP A 144 37.95 3.99 9.29
N ILE A 145 37.49 5.21 8.97
CA ILE A 145 38.29 6.44 9.11
C ILE A 145 38.68 6.67 10.57
N ALA A 146 37.75 6.48 11.51
CA ALA A 146 38.01 6.66 12.94
C ALA A 146 38.98 5.59 13.48
N GLU A 147 38.89 4.35 13.01
CA GLU A 147 39.83 3.28 13.35
C GLU A 147 41.23 3.57 12.83
N LEU A 148 41.35 4.00 11.57
CA LEU A 148 42.62 4.40 10.98
C LEU A 148 43.26 5.57 11.74
N THR A 149 42.46 6.57 12.11
CA THR A 149 42.91 7.71 12.91
C THR A 149 43.45 7.26 14.26
N LEU A 150 42.78 6.31 14.93
CA LEU A 150 43.27 5.72 16.17
C LEU A 150 44.57 4.95 15.98
N ASP A 151 44.69 4.18 14.90
CA ASP A 151 45.90 3.43 14.61
C ASP A 151 47.09 4.36 14.36
N PHE A 152 46.91 5.41 13.56
CA PHE A 152 47.94 6.43 13.34
C PHE A 152 48.37 7.12 14.63
N ALA A 153 47.42 7.53 15.49
CA ALA A 153 47.77 8.12 16.77
C ALA A 153 48.60 7.16 17.66
N LYS A 154 48.27 5.86 17.66
CA LYS A 154 49.05 4.84 18.38
C LYS A 154 50.44 4.63 17.77
N GLN A 155 50.54 4.64 16.45
CA GLN A 155 51.81 4.52 15.73
C GLN A 155 52.71 5.71 16.01
N ASP A 156 52.17 6.92 16.03
CA ASP A 156 52.91 8.15 16.34
C ASP A 156 53.46 8.12 17.78
N LEU A 157 52.63 7.71 18.74
CA LEU A 157 53.07 7.51 20.13
C LEU A 157 54.20 6.48 20.20
N ARG A 158 54.06 5.33 19.52
CA ARG A 158 55.08 4.28 19.51
C ARG A 158 56.38 4.76 18.86
N LYS A 159 56.29 5.41 17.70
CA LYS A 159 57.42 5.98 16.97
C LYS A 159 58.19 6.97 17.84
N TYR A 160 57.48 7.80 18.61
CA TYR A 160 58.12 8.73 19.53
C TYR A 160 58.87 8.01 20.65
N VAL A 161 58.21 7.05 21.33
CA VAL A 161 58.76 6.34 22.49
C VAL A 161 59.91 5.41 22.11
N GLU A 162 59.77 4.65 21.03
CA GLU A 162 60.74 3.62 20.64
C GLU A 162 61.83 4.14 19.69
N GLY A 163 61.54 5.21 18.94
CA GLY A 163 62.43 5.71 17.88
C GLY A 163 62.98 7.10 18.17
N GLU A 164 62.12 8.12 18.11
CA GLU A 164 62.56 9.53 18.10
C GLU A 164 63.22 9.93 19.42
N TYR A 165 62.58 9.65 20.56
CA TYR A 165 63.12 10.07 21.87
C TYR A 165 64.45 9.38 22.22
N PRO A 166 64.61 8.05 22.07
CA PRO A 166 65.90 7.40 22.30
C PRO A 166 67.02 7.93 21.40
N ASN A 167 66.71 8.28 20.15
CA ASN A 167 67.68 8.86 19.23
C ASN A 167 68.08 10.28 19.66
N GLN A 168 67.11 11.13 20.02
CA GLN A 168 67.37 12.48 20.53
C GLN A 168 68.19 12.44 21.84
N LEU A 169 67.89 11.50 22.73
CA LEU A 169 68.64 11.32 23.97
C LEU A 169 70.09 10.92 23.68
N LYS A 170 70.31 9.95 22.79
CA LYS A 170 71.67 9.55 22.38
C LYS A 170 72.44 10.69 21.74
N GLU A 171 71.79 11.48 20.87
CA GLU A 171 72.41 12.65 20.23
C GLU A 171 72.81 13.70 21.27
N ALA A 172 71.91 14.04 22.20
CA ALA A 172 72.21 14.98 23.27
C ALA A 172 73.35 14.49 24.19
N GLN A 173 73.37 13.18 24.51
CA GLN A 173 74.44 12.57 25.31
C GLN A 173 75.79 12.60 24.56
N ALA A 174 75.78 12.32 23.26
CA ALA A 174 76.96 12.39 22.41
C ALA A 174 77.51 13.81 22.34
N ASN A 175 76.64 14.82 22.20
CA ASN A 175 77.03 16.23 22.20
C ASN A 175 77.65 16.67 23.53
N ILE A 176 77.12 16.21 24.67
CA ILE A 176 77.75 16.45 25.98
C ILE A 176 79.14 15.83 26.02
N THR A 177 79.26 14.57 25.60
CA THR A 177 80.53 13.84 25.60
C THR A 177 81.57 14.59 24.75
N LEU A 178 81.22 15.00 23.53
CA LEU A 178 82.10 15.78 22.66
C LEU A 178 82.50 17.12 23.30
N ALA A 179 81.55 17.84 23.90
CA ALA A 179 81.83 19.11 24.57
C ALA A 179 82.75 18.94 25.79
N GLU A 180 82.60 17.84 26.55
CA GLU A 180 83.44 17.51 27.70
C GLU A 180 84.88 17.15 27.28
N GLU A 181 85.05 16.42 26.18
CA GLU A 181 86.37 16.15 25.60
C GLU A 181 87.04 17.45 25.11
N GLU A 182 86.30 18.32 24.39
CA GLU A 182 86.82 19.61 23.95
C GLU A 182 87.20 20.53 25.12
N LEU A 183 86.43 20.52 26.21
CA LEU A 183 86.74 21.23 27.44
C LEU A 183 88.04 20.70 28.07
N THR A 184 88.20 19.38 28.12
CA THR A 184 89.38 18.74 28.67
C THR A 184 90.63 19.14 27.90
N LEU A 185 90.57 19.10 26.56
CA LEU A 185 91.67 19.56 25.69
C LEU A 185 91.99 21.05 25.89
N ALA A 186 90.97 21.91 25.97
CA ALA A 186 91.17 23.34 26.19
C ALA A 186 91.75 23.64 27.58
N LYS A 187 91.34 22.87 28.60
CA LYS A 187 91.84 22.98 29.97
C LYS A 187 93.31 22.59 30.04
N ASP A 188 93.68 21.44 29.47
CA ASP A 188 95.06 20.99 29.43
C ASP A 188 95.94 22.03 28.73
N LYS A 189 95.49 22.56 27.59
CA LYS A 189 96.20 23.62 26.87
C LYS A 189 96.41 24.87 27.74
N TRP A 190 95.38 25.35 28.42
CA TRP A 190 95.49 26.49 29.33
C TRP A 190 96.45 26.21 30.50
N ASP A 191 96.41 25.01 31.09
CA ASP A 191 97.31 24.59 32.16
C ASP A 191 98.78 24.56 31.68
N TRP A 192 99.04 24.14 30.44
CA TRP A 192 100.36 24.22 29.81
C TRP A 192 100.79 25.67 29.56
N SER A 193 99.93 26.50 28.96
CA SER A 193 100.22 27.92 28.70
C SER A 193 100.50 28.70 29.98
N LYS A 194 99.86 28.33 31.10
CA LYS A 194 100.15 28.90 32.43
C LYS A 194 101.59 28.60 32.88
N LYS A 195 102.03 27.35 32.78
CA LYS A 195 103.41 26.95 33.12
C LYS A 195 104.44 27.65 32.22
N LEU A 196 104.20 27.69 30.91
CA LEU A 196 105.11 28.35 29.96
C LEU A 196 105.18 29.87 30.18
N PHE A 197 104.09 30.51 30.62
CA PHE A 197 104.09 31.92 30.99
C PHE A 197 104.93 32.19 32.25
N GLU A 198 104.83 31.33 33.28
CA GLU A 198 105.67 31.39 34.49
C GLU A 198 107.16 31.30 34.12
N ASP A 199 107.50 30.44 33.17
CA ASP A 199 108.85 30.29 32.62
C ASP A 199 109.24 31.37 31.58
N LYS A 200 108.35 32.35 31.31
CA LYS A 200 108.51 33.47 30.36
C LYS A 200 108.67 33.09 28.88
N TYR A 201 108.18 31.92 28.47
CA TYR A 201 108.20 31.47 27.07
C TYR A 201 106.98 31.93 26.24
N VAL A 202 105.90 32.36 26.89
CA VAL A 202 104.63 32.75 26.25
C VAL A 202 104.21 34.16 26.69
N SER A 203 103.46 34.88 25.85
CA SER A 203 102.97 36.25 26.14
C SER A 203 101.70 36.25 27.00
N GLN A 204 101.43 37.36 27.70
CA GLN A 204 100.20 37.51 28.49
C GLN A 204 98.93 37.41 27.63
N THR A 205 98.96 37.97 26.42
CA THR A 205 97.83 37.93 25.48
C THR A 205 97.49 36.49 25.07
N GLU A 206 98.51 35.65 24.88
CA GLU A 206 98.35 34.25 24.50
C GLU A 206 97.78 33.41 25.65
N LEU A 207 98.26 33.61 26.88
CA LEU A 207 97.66 33.00 28.08
C LEU A 207 96.19 33.38 28.25
N GLN A 208 95.85 34.66 28.07
CA GLN A 208 94.47 35.15 28.17
C GLN A 208 93.57 34.59 27.06
N ALA A 209 94.10 34.39 25.84
CA ALA A 209 93.36 33.76 24.75
C ALA A 209 93.02 32.30 25.06
N ASP A 210 93.97 31.53 25.61
CA ASP A 210 93.73 30.14 26.02
C ASP A 210 92.77 30.06 27.23
N GLU A 211 92.87 30.98 28.19
CA GLU A 211 91.92 31.08 29.30
C GLU A 211 90.49 31.35 28.81
N LEU A 212 90.33 32.28 27.86
CA LEU A 212 89.04 32.57 27.25
C LEU A 212 88.50 31.35 26.50
N SER A 213 89.36 30.63 25.79
CA SER A 213 88.99 29.40 25.08
C SER A 213 88.49 28.32 26.05
N TYR A 214 89.20 28.09 27.16
CA TYR A 214 88.77 27.18 28.23
C TYR A 214 87.39 27.59 28.79
N LYS A 215 87.21 28.88 29.15
CA LYS A 215 85.92 29.39 29.65
C LYS A 215 84.79 29.22 28.65
N GLN A 216 85.05 29.46 27.37
CA GLN A 216 84.06 29.27 26.31
C GLN A 216 83.65 27.79 26.18
N LYS A 217 84.62 26.85 26.22
CA LYS A 217 84.32 25.42 26.19
C LYS A 217 83.58 24.95 27.44
N ALA A 218 83.87 25.53 28.61
CA ALA A 218 83.16 25.22 29.85
C ALA A 218 81.67 25.62 29.73
N LEU A 219 81.40 26.82 29.22
CA LEU A 219 80.04 27.28 28.95
C LEU A 219 79.32 26.37 27.93
N ASN A 220 80.02 25.85 26.92
CA ASN A 220 79.42 24.94 25.95
C ASN A 220 78.98 23.61 26.59
N VAL A 221 79.77 23.07 27.54
CA VAL A 221 79.38 21.88 28.31
C VAL A 221 78.12 22.16 29.12
N ASP A 222 78.06 23.29 29.82
CA ASP A 222 76.89 23.68 30.60
C ASP A 222 75.65 23.85 29.70
N LEU A 223 75.79 24.47 28.54
CA LEU A 223 74.72 24.61 27.54
C LEU A 223 74.24 23.24 27.03
N ALA A 224 75.16 22.31 26.72
CA ALA A 224 74.81 20.96 26.30
C ALA A 224 74.05 20.20 27.39
N LYS A 225 74.49 20.29 28.66
CA LYS A 225 73.81 19.69 29.82
C LYS A 225 72.43 20.28 30.07
N ASN A 226 72.31 21.60 30.00
CA ASN A 226 71.02 22.28 30.12
C ASN A 226 70.06 21.88 28.98
N SER A 227 70.58 21.70 27.77
CA SER A 227 69.79 21.25 26.62
C SER A 227 69.25 19.83 26.81
N LEU A 228 70.05 18.91 27.35
CA LEU A 228 69.59 17.57 27.75
C LEU A 228 68.52 17.66 28.85
N GLY A 229 68.73 18.51 29.86
CA GLY A 229 67.74 18.74 30.92
C GLY A 229 66.41 19.22 30.37
N LEU A 230 66.41 20.22 29.48
CA LEU A 230 65.22 20.70 28.79
C LEU A 230 64.50 19.59 28.00
N LEU A 231 65.27 18.75 27.30
CA LEU A 231 64.73 17.63 26.54
C LEU A 231 64.01 16.61 27.44
N VAL A 232 64.64 16.19 28.54
CA VAL A 232 64.12 15.15 29.44
C VAL A 232 62.97 15.68 30.29
N ASP A 233 63.13 16.85 30.90
CA ASP A 233 62.19 17.32 31.92
C ASP A 233 60.96 18.01 31.34
N PHE A 234 61.08 18.65 30.18
CA PHE A 234 60.01 19.45 29.61
C PHE A 234 59.56 18.92 28.25
N THR A 235 60.47 18.81 27.28
CA THR A 235 60.10 18.46 25.90
C THR A 235 59.48 17.07 25.83
N ASN A 236 60.11 16.06 26.45
CA ASN A 236 59.59 14.70 26.46
C ASN A 236 58.25 14.60 27.18
N LYS A 237 58.17 15.10 28.43
CA LYS A 237 56.93 15.02 29.23
C LYS A 237 55.75 15.68 28.51
N ARG A 238 55.98 16.84 27.88
CA ARG A 238 54.96 17.53 27.09
C ARG A 238 54.56 16.74 25.85
N GLN A 239 55.53 16.23 25.09
CA GLN A 239 55.26 15.51 23.85
C GLN A 239 54.55 14.18 24.10
N MET A 240 54.97 13.45 25.13
CA MET A 240 54.34 12.22 25.57
C MET A 240 52.90 12.46 26.01
N ALA A 241 52.65 13.45 26.86
CA ALA A 241 51.29 13.79 27.31
C ALA A 241 50.39 14.24 26.15
N MET A 242 50.94 14.94 25.16
CA MET A 242 50.22 15.33 23.94
C MET A 242 49.82 14.09 23.13
N LEU A 243 50.77 13.22 22.79
CA LEU A 243 50.50 12.01 22.00
C LEU A 243 49.56 11.03 22.72
N GLU A 244 49.70 10.87 24.04
CA GLU A 244 48.75 10.08 24.84
C GLU A 244 47.34 10.68 24.83
N SER A 245 47.23 12.01 24.91
CA SER A 245 45.95 12.72 24.79
C SER A 245 45.34 12.50 23.40
N ASP A 246 46.13 12.57 22.33
CA ASP A 246 45.68 12.38 20.96
C ASP A 246 45.14 10.95 20.75
N VAL A 247 45.85 9.93 21.27
CA VAL A 247 45.36 8.55 21.28
C VAL A 247 44.03 8.44 22.03
N LYS A 248 43.92 9.04 23.22
CA LYS A 248 42.69 9.01 24.01
C LYS A 248 41.53 9.70 23.29
N GLN A 249 41.79 10.83 22.64
CA GLN A 249 40.80 11.54 21.84
C GLN A 249 40.35 10.71 20.64
N ALA A 250 41.27 10.03 19.95
CA ALA A 250 40.94 9.13 18.85
C ALA A 250 40.08 7.93 19.32
N VAL A 251 40.37 7.33 20.49
CA VAL A 251 39.52 6.28 21.08
C VAL A 251 38.10 6.79 21.34
N MET A 252 37.96 7.96 21.97
CA MET A 252 36.64 8.54 22.25
C MET A 252 35.90 8.91 20.96
N SER A 253 36.62 9.36 19.93
CA SER A 253 36.05 9.65 18.61
C SER A 253 35.50 8.38 17.97
N LEU A 254 36.27 7.29 17.97
CA LEU A 254 35.83 5.99 17.46
C LEU A 254 34.59 5.46 18.21
N GLU A 255 34.54 5.60 19.54
CA GLU A 255 33.37 5.18 20.31
C GLU A 255 32.13 6.02 19.94
N ARG A 256 32.28 7.34 19.81
CA ARG A 256 31.21 8.24 19.37
C ARG A 256 30.70 7.89 17.98
N THR A 257 31.60 7.67 17.02
CA THR A 257 31.24 7.29 15.65
C THR A 257 30.52 5.95 15.62
N ASN A 258 30.99 4.95 16.39
CA ASN A 258 30.29 3.67 16.54
C ASN A 258 28.88 3.82 17.11
N ARG A 259 28.69 4.67 18.13
CA ARG A 259 27.35 4.94 18.70
C ARG A 259 26.45 5.65 17.70
N LYS A 260 26.99 6.61 16.95
CA LYS A 260 26.27 7.34 15.90
C LYS A 260 25.85 6.41 14.76
N ALA A 261 26.77 5.59 14.25
CA ALA A 261 26.50 4.58 13.22
C ALA A 261 25.35 3.64 13.63
N LYS A 262 25.37 3.15 14.88
CA LYS A 262 24.28 2.33 15.42
C LYS A 262 22.95 3.08 15.55
N ALA A 263 22.97 4.39 15.80
CA ALA A 263 21.77 5.19 15.90
C ALA A 263 21.19 5.56 14.52
N ASP A 264 22.04 5.72 13.51
CA ASP A 264 21.63 6.10 12.14
C ASP A 264 21.07 4.89 11.36
N ILE A 265 21.41 3.65 11.74
CA ILE A 265 20.95 2.40 11.10
C ILE A 265 19.63 1.88 11.73
N VAL A 266 19.25 2.35 12.92
CA VAL A 266 18.02 1.93 13.65
C VAL A 266 16.86 2.85 13.32
#